data_AF-A0A1A2VMB7-F1
#
_entry.id   AF-A0A1A2VMB7-F1
#
_cell.length_a   1.000
_cell.length_b   1.000
_cell.length_c   1.000
_cell.angle_alpha   90.00
_cell.angle_beta   90.00
_cell.angle_gamma   90.00
#
_symmetry.space_group_name_H-M   'P 1'
#
loop_
_entity.id
_entity.type
_entity.pdbx_description
1 polymer ?
#
loop_
_entity_poly.entity_id
_entity_poly.type
_entity_poly.pdbx_seq_one_letter_code
_entity_poly.pdbx_strand_id
1 'polypeptide(L)'
;MRYDRGTRPVAVARTEIDVPATHRIADQFRAAADLLDRALSDQLGRLAFGGAGAGRAHIARGDALRVEVERLTAEVAQWSRVSAEIAAALRTSADRYADAELYAAQRIA
;
A
#
# COMPACT_ATOMS: atom_id res chain seq x y z
N MET A 1 -49.88 11.07 35.44
CA MET A 1 -48.92 10.05 34.99
C MET A 1 -48.51 10.37 33.55
N ARG A 2 -47.31 10.90 33.30
CA ARG A 2 -46.70 10.91 31.97
C ARG A 2 -45.19 11.04 32.16
N TYR A 3 -44.50 9.91 32.06
CA TYR A 3 -43.07 9.81 32.24
C TYR A 3 -42.34 10.45 31.05
N ASP A 4 -41.49 11.39 31.41
CA ASP A 4 -40.17 11.70 30.90
C ASP A 4 -39.77 11.10 29.54
N ARG A 5 -39.54 11.99 28.55
CA ARG A 5 -38.77 11.65 27.36
C ARG A 5 -37.32 11.50 27.79
N GLY A 6 -36.93 10.27 28.11
CA GLY A 6 -35.54 9.87 28.06
C GLY A 6 -35.00 10.14 26.66
N THR A 7 -34.29 11.25 26.50
CA THR A 7 -33.35 11.44 25.40
C THR A 7 -32.38 10.29 25.48
N ARG A 8 -32.61 9.26 24.65
CA ARG A 8 -31.57 8.27 24.34
C ARG A 8 -30.34 9.09 23.95
N PRO A 9 -29.19 8.94 24.60
CA PRO A 9 -27.98 9.56 24.10
C PRO A 9 -27.84 9.03 22.67
N VAL A 10 -27.89 9.94 21.69
CA VAL A 10 -27.39 9.65 20.35
C VAL A 10 -25.98 9.19 20.62
N ALA A 11 -25.72 7.89 20.45
CA ALA A 11 -24.37 7.38 20.52
C ALA A 11 -23.58 8.26 19.56
N VAL A 12 -22.72 9.11 20.12
CA VAL A 12 -21.68 9.80 19.36
C VAL A 12 -21.10 8.71 18.50
N ALA A 13 -21.17 8.84 17.18
CA ALA A 13 -20.56 7.87 16.28
C ALA A 13 -19.09 7.82 16.69
N ARG A 14 -18.73 6.82 17.49
CA ARG A 14 -17.38 6.70 18.02
C ARG A 14 -16.54 6.50 16.77
N THR A 15 -15.59 7.39 16.56
CA THR A 15 -14.52 7.21 15.59
C THR A 15 -13.64 6.07 16.09
N GLU A 16 -14.19 4.86 16.10
CA GLU A 16 -13.49 3.64 16.46
C GLU A 16 -12.84 3.09 15.21
N ILE A 17 -11.52 2.96 15.27
CA ILE A 17 -10.75 2.29 14.22
C ILE A 17 -10.79 0.80 14.50
N ASP A 18 -11.25 0.03 13.51
CA ASP A 18 -11.05 -1.42 13.49
C ASP A 18 -9.56 -1.71 13.22
N VAL A 19 -8.80 -1.83 14.30
CA VAL A 19 -7.35 -2.12 14.27
C VAL A 19 -7.06 -3.42 13.50
N PRO A 20 -7.73 -4.56 13.77
CA PRO A 20 -7.56 -5.78 12.98
C PRO A 20 -7.83 -5.60 11.48
N ALA A 21 -8.89 -4.89 11.09
CA ALA A 21 -9.16 -4.61 9.68
C ALA A 21 -8.09 -3.71 9.04
N THR A 22 -7.59 -2.71 9.79
CA THR A 22 -6.53 -1.82 9.32
C THR A 22 -5.22 -2.57 9.08
N HIS A 23 -4.85 -3.50 9.97
CA HIS A 23 -3.70 -4.38 9.75
C HIS A 23 -3.87 -5.27 8.51
N ARG A 24 -5.06 -5.85 8.30
CA ARG A 24 -5.34 -6.65 7.10
C ARG A 24 -5.18 -5.86 5.81
N ILE A 25 -5.66 -4.61 5.78
CA ILE A 25 -5.47 -3.73 4.62
C ILE A 25 -3.98 -3.41 4.42
N ALA A 26 -3.25 -3.13 5.50
CA ALA A 26 -1.81 -2.91 5.41
C ALA A 26 -1.06 -4.13 4.86
N ASP A 27 -1.46 -5.34 5.25
CA ASP A 27 -0.88 -6.58 4.75
C ASP A 27 -1.16 -6.78 3.24
N GLN A 28 -2.34 -6.37 2.77
CA GLN A 28 -2.67 -6.39 1.34
C GLN A 28 -1.78 -5.43 0.53
N PHE A 29 -1.57 -4.21 1.01
CA PHE A 29 -0.65 -3.26 0.37
C PHE A 29 0.78 -3.78 0.35
N ARG A 30 1.22 -4.43 1.43
CA ARG A 30 2.55 -5.05 1.46
C ARG A 30 2.68 -6.22 0.49
N ALA A 31 1.69 -7.10 0.44
CA ALA A 31 1.67 -8.20 -0.51
C ALA A 31 1.69 -7.72 -1.98
N ALA A 32 0.99 -6.60 -2.27
CA ALA A 32 1.03 -5.95 -3.57
C ALA A 32 2.44 -5.41 -3.91
N ALA A 33 3.08 -4.71 -2.97
CA ALA A 33 4.46 -4.24 -3.15
C ALA A 33 5.43 -5.40 -3.43
N ASP A 34 5.37 -6.47 -2.64
CA ASP A 34 6.25 -7.64 -2.81
C ASP A 34 6.02 -8.34 -4.17
N LEU A 35 4.77 -8.36 -4.67
CA LEU A 35 4.45 -8.90 -5.98
C LEU A 35 5.05 -8.05 -7.10
N LEU A 36 4.94 -6.72 -6.99
CA LEU A 36 5.51 -5.79 -7.97
C LEU A 36 7.05 -5.87 -7.97
N ASP A 37 7.68 -5.91 -6.81
CA ASP A 37 9.15 -6.03 -6.71
C ASP A 37 9.69 -7.34 -7.32
N ARG A 38 8.98 -8.45 -7.11
CA ARG A 38 9.33 -9.73 -7.77
C ARG A 38 9.15 -9.64 -9.29
N ALA A 39 8.05 -9.06 -9.76
CA ALA A 39 7.82 -8.88 -11.20
C ALA A 39 8.91 -8.02 -11.85
N LEU A 40 9.34 -6.94 -11.18
CA LEU A 40 10.44 -6.08 -11.63
C LEU A 40 11.77 -6.86 -11.70
N SER A 41 12.08 -7.63 -10.66
CA SER A 41 13.35 -8.38 -10.58
C SER A 41 13.41 -9.53 -11.58
N ASP A 42 12.32 -10.29 -11.74
CA ASP A 42 12.29 -11.49 -12.58
C ASP A 42 12.07 -11.19 -14.06
N GLN A 43 11.14 -10.28 -14.39
CA GLN A 43 10.74 -10.05 -15.77
C GLN A 43 11.64 -9.01 -16.43
N LEU A 44 11.80 -7.84 -15.81
CA LEU A 44 12.48 -6.70 -16.44
C LEU A 44 14.00 -6.84 -16.41
N GLY A 45 14.56 -7.45 -15.35
CA GLY A 45 15.98 -7.82 -15.32
C GLY A 45 16.41 -8.81 -16.41
N ARG A 46 15.46 -9.57 -16.99
CA ARG A 46 15.70 -10.53 -18.09
C ARG A 46 15.48 -9.94 -19.48
N LEU A 47 14.87 -8.76 -19.59
CA LEU A 47 14.57 -8.13 -20.87
C LEU A 47 15.81 -7.39 -21.40
N ALA A 48 16.67 -8.11 -22.12
CA ALA A 48 17.78 -7.53 -22.86
C ALA A 48 17.32 -7.07 -24.26
N PHE A 49 16.76 -5.86 -24.36
CA PHE A 49 16.47 -5.23 -25.65
C PHE A 49 17.64 -4.38 -26.10
N GLY A 50 18.30 -4.76 -27.20
CA GLY A 50 19.45 -4.03 -27.72
C GLY A 50 19.88 -4.51 -29.10
N GLY A 51 20.73 -3.72 -29.76
CA GLY A 51 21.21 -3.96 -31.12
C GLY A 51 21.87 -5.32 -31.37
N ALA A 52 22.32 -5.99 -30.30
CA ALA A 52 22.90 -7.34 -30.36
C ALA A 52 21.88 -8.42 -30.77
N GLY A 53 20.57 -8.23 -30.52
CA GLY A 53 19.51 -9.20 -30.84
C GLY A 53 18.71 -8.90 -32.11
N ALA A 54 18.65 -7.64 -32.56
CA ALA A 54 17.74 -7.21 -33.62
C ALA A 54 18.44 -6.91 -34.98
N GLY A 55 19.77 -6.96 -35.04
CA GLY A 55 20.54 -6.59 -36.22
C GLY A 55 20.55 -5.07 -36.47
N ARG A 56 21.57 -4.59 -37.22
CA ARG A 56 21.86 -3.14 -37.37
C ARG A 56 20.69 -2.28 -37.88
N ALA A 57 19.73 -2.88 -38.59
CA ALA A 57 18.54 -2.18 -39.11
C ALA A 57 17.48 -1.84 -38.03
N HIS A 58 17.56 -2.47 -36.85
CA HIS A 58 16.57 -2.33 -35.78
C HIS A 58 17.13 -1.72 -34.48
N ILE A 59 18.39 -1.24 -34.49
CA ILE A 59 19.03 -0.62 -33.30
C ILE A 59 18.18 0.54 -32.78
N ALA A 60 17.82 1.50 -33.63
CA ALA A 60 17.04 2.66 -33.21
C ALA A 60 15.66 2.28 -32.62
N ARG A 61 15.02 1.22 -33.15
CA ARG A 61 13.73 0.72 -32.62
C ARG A 61 13.92 -0.06 -31.31
N GLY A 62 15.01 -0.81 -31.19
CA GLY A 62 15.38 -1.53 -29.97
C GLY A 62 15.74 -0.59 -28.83
N ASP A 63 16.48 0.49 -29.11
CA ASP A 63 16.79 1.53 -28.13
C ASP A 63 15.53 2.31 -27.71
N ALA A 64 14.65 2.65 -28.66
CA ALA A 64 13.37 3.28 -28.32
C ALA A 64 12.52 2.36 -27.42
N LEU A 65 12.43 1.06 -27.72
CA LEU A 65 11.73 0.10 -26.88
C LEU A 65 12.37 -0.02 -25.49
N ARG A 66 13.71 -0.05 -25.42
CA ARG A 66 14.43 -0.11 -24.15
C ARG A 66 14.11 1.10 -23.27
N VAL A 67 14.07 2.32 -23.83
CA VAL A 67 13.72 3.53 -23.07
C VAL A 67 12.29 3.46 -22.51
N GLU A 68 11.32 3.02 -23.32
CA GLU A 68 9.93 2.89 -22.84
C GLU A 68 9.78 1.80 -21.77
N VAL A 69 10.52 0.69 -21.89
CA VAL A 69 10.55 -0.37 -20.88
C VAL A 69 11.23 0.10 -19.59
N GLU A 70 12.34 0.84 -19.68
CA GLU A 70 13.02 1.45 -18.52
C GLU A 70 12.08 2.45 -17.81
N ARG A 71 11.32 3.24 -18.56
CA ARG A 71 10.32 4.15 -18.00
C ARG A 71 9.20 3.40 -17.27
N LEU A 72 8.62 2.39 -17.91
CA LEU A 72 7.58 1.57 -17.29
C LEU A 72 8.10 0.89 -16.01
N THR A 73 9.34 0.40 -16.03
CA THR A 73 10.03 -0.17 -14.86
C THR A 73 10.09 0.84 -13.72
N ALA A 74 10.46 2.09 -14.02
CA ALA A 74 10.54 3.14 -13.01
C ALA A 74 9.17 3.48 -12.40
N GLU A 75 8.11 3.55 -13.22
CA GLU A 75 6.73 3.80 -12.77
C GLU A 75 6.23 2.64 -11.87
N VAL A 76 6.45 1.38 -12.26
CA VAL A 76 6.06 0.21 -11.46
C VAL A 76 6.86 0.13 -10.15
N ALA A 77 8.15 0.45 -10.18
CA ALA A 77 8.98 0.52 -8.97
C ALA A 77 8.49 1.61 -8.01
N GLN A 78 8.01 2.73 -8.54
CA GLN A 78 7.40 3.77 -7.72
C GLN A 78 6.09 3.28 -7.07
N TRP A 79 5.24 2.58 -7.82
CA TRP A 79 4.00 2.01 -7.26
C TRP A 79 4.26 1.00 -6.15
N SER A 80 5.28 0.14 -6.33
CA SER A 80 5.71 -0.79 -5.29
C SER A 80 6.11 -0.05 -4.00
N ARG A 81 6.99 0.95 -4.12
CA ARG A 81 7.44 1.76 -2.98
C ARG A 81 6.29 2.48 -2.27
N VAL A 82 5.42 3.16 -3.02
CA VAL A 82 4.27 3.87 -2.45
C VAL A 82 3.31 2.90 -1.75
N SER A 83 3.11 1.70 -2.30
CA SER A 83 2.30 0.65 -1.65
C SER A 83 2.90 0.21 -0.32
N ALA A 84 4.22 0.04 -0.25
CA ALA A 84 4.92 -0.27 1.00
C ALA A 84 4.85 0.88 2.02
N GLU A 85 4.94 2.13 1.58
CA GLU A 85 4.77 3.31 2.44
C GLU A 85 3.37 3.39 3.04
N ILE A 86 2.32 3.15 2.23
CA ILE A 86 0.93 3.09 2.70
C ILE A 86 0.77 1.97 3.74
N ALA A 87 1.30 0.78 3.46
CA ALA A 87 1.26 -0.34 4.42
C ALA A 87 1.92 0.03 5.76
N ALA A 88 3.07 0.70 5.73
CA ALA A 88 3.76 1.15 6.94
C ALA A 88 2.95 2.20 7.70
N ALA A 89 2.41 3.20 7.01
CA ALA A 89 1.59 4.25 7.61
C ALA A 89 0.32 3.68 8.27
N LEU A 90 -0.34 2.72 7.62
CA LEU A 90 -1.52 2.05 8.17
C LEU A 90 -1.20 1.26 9.44
N ARG A 91 -0.11 0.47 9.46
CA ARG A 91 0.32 -0.27 10.66
C ARG A 91 0.65 0.67 11.81
N THR A 92 1.50 1.67 11.57
CA THR A 92 1.88 2.66 12.59
C THR A 92 0.65 3.40 13.13
N SER A 93 -0.34 3.70 12.29
CA SER A 93 -1.57 4.33 12.74
C SER A 93 -2.39 3.36 13.60
N ALA A 94 -2.57 2.11 13.16
CA ALA A 94 -3.31 1.10 13.90
C ALA A 94 -2.70 0.82 15.29
N ASP A 95 -1.37 0.68 15.37
CA ASP A 95 -0.64 0.48 16.63
C ASP A 95 -0.89 1.64 17.61
N ARG A 96 -0.81 2.89 17.13
CA ARG A 96 -1.08 4.08 17.96
C ARG A 96 -2.51 4.12 18.49
N TYR A 97 -3.49 3.68 17.69
CA TYR A 97 -4.88 3.61 18.14
C TYR A 97 -5.08 2.50 19.18
N ALA A 98 -4.44 1.34 19.01
CA ALA A 98 -4.46 0.28 20.01
C ALA A 98 -3.84 0.72 21.34
N ASP A 99 -2.69 1.40 21.30
CA ASP A 99 -2.01 1.94 22.48
C ASP A 99 -2.87 2.99 23.20
N ALA A 100 -3.52 3.88 22.44
CA ALA A 100 -4.41 4.89 23.00
C ALA A 100 -5.63 4.28 23.71
N GLU A 101 -6.23 3.23 23.13
CA GLU A 101 -7.37 2.52 23.73
C GLU A 101 -6.94 1.80 25.03
N LEU A 102 -5.79 1.13 25.03
CA LEU A 102 -5.23 0.48 26.22
C LEU A 102 -4.94 1.49 27.34
N TYR A 103 -4.35 2.63 27.00
CA TYR A 103 -4.10 3.71 27.95
C TYR A 103 -5.40 4.28 28.53
N ALA A 104 -6.42 4.49 27.70
CA ALA A 104 -7.72 4.97 28.15
C ALA A 104 -8.38 3.98 29.10
N ALA A 105 -8.33 2.68 28.79
CA ALA A 105 -8.87 1.61 29.63
C ALA A 105 -8.18 1.56 31.02
N GLN A 106 -6.84 1.68 31.06
CA GLN A 106 -6.07 1.71 32.30
C GLN A 106 -6.40 2.91 33.20
N ARG A 107 -6.83 4.04 32.63
CA ARG A 107 -7.13 5.26 33.37
C ARG A 107 -8.55 5.29 33.97
N ILE A 108 -9.45 4.45 33.46
CA ILE A 108 -10.86 4.42 33.87
C ILE A 108 -11.13 3.26 34.86
N ALA A 109 -10.26 2.24 34.88
CA ALA A 109 -10.27 1.16 35.87
C ALA A 109 -9.78 1.64 37.25
#